data_AF-A0A7Y5ZJD1-F1
#
_entry.id   AF-A0A7Y5ZJD1-F1
#
_cell.length_a   1.000
_cell.length_b   1.000
_cell.length_c   1.000
_cell.angle_alpha   90.00
_cell.angle_beta   90.00
_cell.angle_gamma   90.00
#
_symmetry.space_group_name_H-M   'P 1'
#
loop_
_entity.id
_entity.type
_entity.pdbx_description
1 polymer ?
#
loop_
_entity_poly.entity_id
_entity_poly.type
_entity_poly.pdbx_seq_one_letter_code
_entity_poly.pdbx_strand_id
1 'polypeptide(L)'
;MRDSDSRCTKPRELPLDWRFARIPGESTAKEEIHDCLADLTETDRQLHLAAVRGTMRAAAAGTLWPRTGVRCVSHEPVFELRWNENGRLWRLYEGEPQAEPNLLVALRFHEKQIDHDARLTRSLQDDEIGVAERRYAAGIATRWGESMVGR
;
A
#
# COMPACT_ATOMS: atom_id res chain seq x y z
N MET A 1 -7.79 -15.10 6.90
CA MET A 1 -6.98 -15.02 5.68
C MET A 1 -5.51 -15.11 6.12
N ARG A 2 -4.67 -15.97 5.52
CA ARG A 2 -3.25 -16.11 5.94
C ARG A 2 -2.37 -15.29 5.00
N ASP A 3 -1.17 -14.90 5.44
CA ASP A 3 -0.21 -14.10 4.66
C ASP A 3 0.09 -14.66 3.25
N SER A 4 -0.11 -15.97 3.04
CA SER A 4 0.04 -16.66 1.76
C SER A 4 -1.11 -16.46 0.74
N ASP A 5 -2.19 -15.78 1.12
CA ASP A 5 -3.39 -15.67 0.29
C ASP A 5 -3.44 -14.42 -0.60
N SER A 6 -2.57 -13.45 -0.38
CA SER A 6 -2.53 -12.23 -1.21
C SER A 6 -2.25 -12.57 -2.67
N ARG A 7 -2.95 -11.88 -3.58
CA ARG A 7 -2.68 -11.91 -5.02
C ARG A 7 -1.33 -11.29 -5.36
N CYS A 8 -0.77 -10.43 -4.50
CA CYS A 8 0.54 -9.83 -4.70
C CYS A 8 1.70 -10.84 -4.69
N THR A 9 1.49 -12.06 -4.18
CA THR A 9 2.49 -13.13 -4.11
C THR A 9 2.17 -14.33 -5.02
N LYS A 10 1.15 -14.22 -5.87
CA LYS A 10 0.67 -15.30 -6.74
C LYS A 10 0.95 -14.93 -8.20
N PRO A 11 1.96 -15.52 -8.87
CA PRO A 11 2.30 -15.18 -10.24
C PRO A 11 1.09 -15.25 -11.19
N ARG A 12 1.01 -14.31 -12.13
CA ARG A 12 -0.09 -14.22 -13.11
C ARG A 12 0.44 -13.93 -14.51
N GLU A 13 -0.33 -14.31 -15.53
CA GLU A 13 -0.03 -14.01 -16.93
C GLU A 13 -0.15 -12.51 -17.24
N LEU A 14 -1.17 -11.86 -16.67
CA LEU A 14 -1.41 -10.42 -16.81
C LEU A 14 -1.30 -9.71 -15.45
N PRO A 15 -0.63 -8.55 -15.38
CA PRO A 15 -0.60 -7.74 -14.18
C PRO A 15 -2.00 -7.29 -13.75
N LEU A 16 -2.19 -7.16 -12.44
CA LEU A 16 -3.35 -6.51 -11.84
C LEU A 16 -3.33 -5.00 -12.11
N ASP A 17 -4.51 -4.41 -12.21
CA ASP A 17 -4.67 -2.95 -12.24
C ASP A 17 -4.52 -2.37 -10.85
N TRP A 18 -3.91 -1.20 -10.74
CA TRP A 18 -3.87 -0.44 -9.50
C TRP A 18 -4.88 0.70 -9.53
N ARG A 19 -5.61 0.87 -8.43
CA ARG A 19 -6.30 2.12 -8.11
C ARG A 19 -5.80 2.72 -6.81
N PHE A 20 -5.91 4.04 -6.69
CA PHE A 20 -5.74 4.77 -5.44
C PHE A 20 -7.12 5.08 -4.88
N ALA A 21 -7.41 4.53 -3.68
CA ALA A 21 -8.67 4.77 -3.00
C ALA A 21 -8.90 6.28 -2.85
N ARG A 22 -10.02 6.76 -3.36
CA ARG A 22 -10.42 8.17 -3.26
C ARG A 22 -11.69 8.29 -2.44
N ILE A 23 -11.55 8.91 -1.27
CA ILE A 23 -12.65 9.26 -0.36
C ILE A 23 -12.74 10.80 -0.30
N PRO A 24 -13.91 11.40 -0.51
CA PRO A 24 -14.06 12.85 -0.46
C PRO A 24 -13.55 13.44 0.86
N GLY A 25 -12.64 14.42 0.78
CA GLY A 25 -12.07 15.10 1.94
C GLY A 25 -10.86 14.40 2.57
N GLU A 26 -10.40 13.28 2.03
CA GLU A 26 -9.20 12.57 2.49
C GLU A 26 -8.08 12.58 1.42
N SER A 27 -6.84 12.46 1.89
CA SER A 27 -5.69 12.17 1.02
C SER A 27 -5.78 10.77 0.41
N THR A 28 -5.28 10.63 -0.80
CA THR A 28 -5.05 9.35 -1.45
C THR A 28 -3.66 8.82 -1.12
N ALA A 29 -3.44 7.51 -1.24
CA ALA A 29 -2.11 6.94 -1.10
C ALA A 29 -1.09 7.52 -2.11
N LYS A 30 -1.56 8.03 -3.26
CA LYS A 30 -0.71 8.72 -4.23
C LYS A 30 -0.18 10.04 -3.68
N GLU A 31 -1.02 10.86 -3.07
CA GLU A 31 -0.63 12.12 -2.44
C GLU A 31 0.28 11.84 -1.24
N GLU A 32 -0.06 10.84 -0.43
CA GLU A 32 0.74 10.43 0.74
C GLU A 32 2.15 9.98 0.37
N ILE A 33 2.33 9.29 -0.77
CA ILE A 33 3.66 8.97 -1.30
C ILE A 33 4.46 10.25 -1.54
N HIS A 34 3.86 11.29 -2.11
CA HIS A 34 4.54 12.55 -2.37
C HIS A 34 4.84 13.32 -1.09
N ASP A 35 3.87 13.36 -0.16
CA ASP A 35 4.01 14.07 1.12
C ASP A 35 5.11 13.45 1.99
N CYS A 36 5.18 12.11 2.05
CA CYS A 36 6.21 11.40 2.81
C CYS A 36 7.64 11.61 2.29
N LEU A 37 7.77 12.07 1.04
CA LEU A 37 9.05 12.29 0.35
C LEU A 37 9.34 13.79 0.16
N ALA A 38 8.53 14.68 0.75
CA ALA A 38 8.60 16.11 0.52
C ALA A 38 9.86 16.76 1.14
N ASP A 39 10.41 16.15 2.18
CA ASP A 39 11.61 16.59 2.90
C ASP A 39 12.92 16.17 2.23
N LEU A 40 12.85 15.28 1.24
CA LEU A 40 14.01 14.72 0.56
C LEU A 40 14.56 15.65 -0.53
N THR A 41 15.84 15.47 -0.83
CA THR A 41 16.43 16.05 -2.05
C THR A 41 15.75 15.48 -3.29
N GLU A 42 15.78 16.20 -4.41
CA GLU A 42 15.15 15.71 -5.65
C GLU A 42 15.70 14.34 -6.07
N THR A 43 17.01 14.14 -5.94
CA THR A 43 17.66 12.86 -6.30
C THR A 43 17.15 11.72 -5.43
N ASP A 44 17.10 11.91 -4.10
CA ASP A 44 16.61 10.88 -3.18
C ASP A 44 15.12 10.62 -3.40
N ARG A 45 14.33 11.69 -3.60
CA ARG A 45 12.91 11.59 -3.93
C ARG A 45 12.66 10.73 -5.16
N GLN A 46 13.41 10.92 -6.24
CA GLN A 46 13.26 10.09 -7.45
C GLN A 46 13.64 8.62 -7.21
N LEU A 47 14.69 8.37 -6.41
CA LEU A 47 15.09 7.02 -6.04
C LEU A 47 13.97 6.30 -5.25
N HIS A 48 13.39 6.97 -4.26
CA HIS A 48 12.28 6.42 -3.48
C HIS A 48 11.01 6.23 -4.33
N LEU A 49 10.68 7.17 -5.22
CA LEU A 49 9.56 7.00 -6.16
C LEU A 49 9.78 5.82 -7.10
N ALA A 50 11.01 5.58 -7.55
CA ALA A 50 11.35 4.41 -8.36
C ALA A 50 11.17 3.11 -7.57
N ALA A 51 11.57 3.07 -6.30
CA ALA A 51 11.36 1.93 -5.40
C ALA A 51 9.86 1.64 -5.20
N VAL A 52 9.06 2.67 -4.88
CA VAL A 52 7.60 2.56 -4.74
C VAL A 52 6.97 1.99 -6.01
N ARG A 53 7.32 2.54 -7.19
CA ARG A 53 6.82 2.05 -8.48
C ARG A 53 7.24 0.61 -8.76
N GLY A 54 8.48 0.25 -8.42
CA GLY A 54 9.00 -1.10 -8.53
C GLY A 54 8.20 -2.09 -7.68
N THR A 55 7.94 -1.74 -6.42
CA THR A 55 7.13 -2.56 -5.50
C THR A 55 5.70 -2.71 -5.99
N MET A 56 5.04 -1.62 -6.40
CA MET A 56 3.67 -1.69 -6.93
C MET A 56 3.59 -2.54 -8.21
N ARG A 57 4.58 -2.45 -9.11
CA ARG A 57 4.64 -3.30 -10.31
C ARG A 57 4.84 -4.77 -9.97
N ALA A 58 5.72 -5.08 -9.03
CA ALA A 58 5.94 -6.45 -8.58
C ALA A 58 4.70 -7.03 -7.89
N ALA A 59 4.01 -6.23 -7.07
CA ALA A 59 2.73 -6.59 -6.48
C ALA A 59 1.68 -6.90 -7.56
N ALA A 60 1.53 -6.02 -8.55
CA ALA A 60 0.60 -6.24 -9.65
C ALA A 60 0.90 -7.51 -10.46
N ALA A 61 2.18 -7.84 -10.64
CA ALA A 61 2.59 -9.06 -11.32
C ALA A 61 2.48 -10.34 -10.46
N GLY A 62 2.15 -10.20 -9.18
CA GLY A 62 2.12 -11.33 -8.25
C GLY A 62 3.51 -11.87 -7.91
N THR A 63 4.55 -11.05 -8.04
CA THR A 63 5.97 -11.45 -7.92
C THR A 63 6.64 -10.94 -6.65
N LEU A 64 5.88 -10.43 -5.67
CA LEU A 64 6.42 -10.17 -4.34
C LEU A 64 6.78 -11.51 -3.68
N TRP A 65 8.04 -11.92 -3.83
CA TRP A 65 8.65 -13.05 -3.14
C TRP A 65 9.03 -12.63 -1.70
N PRO A 66 9.10 -13.54 -0.71
CA PRO A 66 8.82 -13.33 0.72
C PRO A 66 9.83 -12.44 1.47
N ARG A 67 10.77 -11.77 0.78
CA ARG A 67 11.56 -10.67 1.36
C ARG A 67 10.78 -9.36 1.44
N THR A 68 9.73 -9.20 0.63
CA THR A 68 8.70 -8.17 0.83
C THR A 68 7.59 -8.80 1.67
N GLY A 69 7.52 -8.38 2.94
CA GLY A 69 6.66 -9.01 3.94
C GLY A 69 5.20 -8.63 3.74
N VAL A 70 4.56 -9.21 2.72
CA VAL A 70 3.11 -9.12 2.54
C VAL A 70 2.46 -9.78 3.75
N ARG A 71 1.64 -9.03 4.48
CA ARG A 71 0.95 -9.53 5.68
C ARG A 71 -0.52 -9.17 5.64
N CYS A 72 -1.39 -10.13 5.94
CA CYS A 72 -2.79 -9.84 6.20
C CYS A 72 -2.93 -9.13 7.55
N VAL A 73 -3.55 -7.96 7.56
CA VAL A 73 -3.66 -7.11 8.76
C VAL A 73 -5.10 -6.89 9.22
N SER A 74 -6.08 -7.41 8.46
CA SER A 74 -7.51 -7.23 8.73
C SER A 74 -8.30 -8.54 8.53
N HIS A 75 -9.55 -8.55 8.97
CA HIS A 75 -10.54 -9.56 8.56
C HIS A 75 -11.01 -9.35 7.13
N GLU A 76 -11.00 -8.10 6.67
CA GLU A 76 -11.14 -7.75 5.26
C GLU A 76 -9.87 -8.14 4.49
N PRO A 77 -9.92 -8.29 3.16
CA PRO A 77 -8.75 -8.64 2.35
C PRO A 77 -7.82 -7.41 2.19
N VAL A 78 -7.33 -6.89 3.31
CA VAL A 78 -6.36 -5.80 3.41
C VAL A 78 -5.01 -6.38 3.82
N PHE A 79 -3.99 -6.04 3.06
CA PHE A 79 -2.63 -6.52 3.22
C PHE A 79 -1.66 -5.36 3.35
N GLU A 80 -0.57 -5.57 4.08
CA GLU A 80 0.51 -4.60 4.24
C GLU A 80 1.70 -5.04 3.39
N LEU A 81 2.12 -4.20 2.45
CA LEU A 81 3.38 -4.33 1.73
C LEU A 81 4.49 -3.60 2.50
N ARG A 82 5.62 -4.27 2.69
CA ARG A 82 6.72 -3.78 3.53
C ARG A 82 8.03 -3.81 2.76
N TRP A 83 8.74 -2.68 2.74
CA TRP A 83 10.11 -2.62 2.24
C TRP A 83 10.90 -1.56 3.00
N ASN A 84 12.23 -1.67 2.88
CA ASN A 84 13.18 -0.75 3.49
C ASN A 84 14.02 -0.17 2.37
N GLU A 85 14.18 1.15 2.36
CA GLU A 85 14.97 1.86 1.35
C GLU A 85 15.72 2.98 2.05
N ASN A 86 17.05 3.04 1.90
CA ASN A 86 17.91 4.06 2.51
C ASN A 86 17.65 4.32 4.01
N GLY A 87 17.44 3.26 4.79
CA GLY A 87 17.18 3.34 6.23
C GLY A 87 15.75 3.72 6.61
N ARG A 88 14.90 4.10 5.64
CA ARG A 88 13.48 4.39 5.84
C ARG A 88 12.64 3.12 5.69
N LEU A 89 11.63 2.97 6.55
CA LEU A 89 10.78 1.78 6.61
C LEU A 89 9.41 2.09 6.00
N TRP A 90 9.20 1.72 4.74
CA TRP A 90 8.00 2.07 3.99
C TRP A 90 6.90 1.03 4.12
N ARG A 91 5.66 1.51 4.21
CA ARG A 91 4.45 0.68 4.26
C ARG A 91 3.42 1.17 3.26
N LEU A 92 2.88 0.24 2.51
CA LEU A 92 1.68 0.44 1.70
C LEU A 92 0.64 -0.58 2.12
N TYR A 93 -0.50 -0.12 2.62
CA TYR A 93 -1.67 -0.97 2.80
C TYR A 93 -2.44 -1.04 1.48
N GLU A 94 -2.68 -2.26 1.03
CA GLU A 94 -3.41 -2.56 -0.18
C GLU A 94 -4.66 -3.40 0.12
N GLY A 95 -5.69 -3.16 -0.66
CA GLY A 95 -6.94 -3.90 -0.60
C GLY A 95 -7.12 -4.78 -1.82
N GLU A 96 -7.71 -5.95 -1.58
CA GLU A 96 -8.00 -6.93 -2.60
C GLU A 96 -9.51 -7.20 -2.77
N PRO A 97 -10.25 -6.35 -3.53
CA PRO A 97 -11.69 -6.50 -3.71
C PRO A 97 -12.07 -7.83 -4.37
N GLN A 98 -12.83 -8.66 -3.66
CA GLN A 98 -13.26 -9.98 -4.17
C GLN A 98 -14.16 -9.86 -5.41
N ALA A 99 -14.94 -8.79 -5.51
CA ALA A 99 -15.81 -8.52 -6.66
C ALA A 99 -15.03 -8.08 -7.92
N GLU A 100 -13.78 -7.60 -7.77
CA GLU A 100 -12.93 -7.13 -8.87
C GLU A 100 -11.58 -7.88 -8.85
N PRO A 101 -11.54 -9.14 -9.31
CA PRO A 101 -10.38 -10.05 -9.14
C PRO A 101 -9.12 -9.62 -9.91
N ASN A 102 -9.22 -8.59 -10.76
CA ASN A 102 -8.10 -8.02 -11.52
C ASN A 102 -7.61 -6.67 -10.95
N LEU A 103 -8.13 -6.24 -9.78
CA LEU A 103 -7.82 -4.94 -9.19
C LEU A 103 -7.08 -5.08 -7.86
N LEU A 104 -6.02 -4.28 -7.66
CA LEU A 104 -5.43 -3.92 -6.37
C LEU A 104 -5.78 -2.46 -6.04
N VAL A 105 -5.99 -2.16 -4.77
CA VAL A 105 -6.33 -0.80 -4.32
C VAL A 105 -5.30 -0.32 -3.29
N ALA A 106 -4.60 0.77 -3.57
CA ALA A 106 -3.74 1.43 -2.62
C ALA A 106 -4.60 2.23 -1.63
N LEU A 107 -4.57 1.84 -0.36
CA LEU A 107 -5.44 2.39 0.69
C LEU A 107 -4.73 3.44 1.53
N ARG A 108 -3.47 3.19 1.93
CA ARG A 108 -2.70 4.09 2.79
C ARG A 108 -1.21 3.86 2.63
N PHE A 109 -0.45 4.94 2.46
CA PHE A 109 1.02 4.91 2.43
C PHE A 109 1.59 5.72 3.60
N HIS A 110 2.61 5.18 4.27
CA HIS A 110 3.34 5.92 5.30
C HIS A 110 4.76 5.37 5.52
N GLU A 111 5.58 6.18 6.18
CA GLU A 111 6.82 5.71 6.82
C GLU A 111 6.53 5.17 8.23
N LYS A 112 7.03 3.98 8.54
CA LYS A 112 6.91 3.38 9.86
C LYS A 112 7.83 4.09 10.85
N GLN A 113 7.23 4.67 11.87
CA GLN A 113 7.93 5.27 13.01
C GLN A 113 8.39 4.17 13.99
N ILE A 114 9.69 4.15 14.33
CA ILE A 114 10.29 3.13 15.23
C ILE A 114 11.00 3.73 16.44
N ASP A 115 11.09 5.04 16.55
CA ASP A 115 11.85 5.74 17.60
C ASP A 115 11.03 5.93 18.90
N HIS A 116 9.96 5.16 19.05
CA HIS A 116 9.03 5.24 20.18
C HIS A 116 9.08 3.95 21.02
N ASP A 117 8.49 4.00 22.22
CA ASP A 117 8.27 2.79 22.99
C ASP A 117 7.32 1.83 22.25
N ALA A 118 7.44 0.53 22.58
CA ALA A 118 6.71 -0.51 21.88
C ALA A 118 5.18 -0.37 21.92
N ARG A 119 4.62 0.30 22.94
CA ARG A 119 3.18 0.53 23.05
C ARG A 119 2.74 1.63 22.09
N LEU A 120 3.48 2.74 22.04
CA LEU A 120 3.21 3.83 21.11
C LEU A 120 3.40 3.39 19.66
N THR A 121 4.48 2.68 19.33
CA THR A 121 4.70 2.13 17.99
C THR A 121 3.55 1.21 17.55
N ARG A 122 3.00 0.41 18.47
CA ARG A 122 1.84 -0.43 18.16
C ARG A 122 0.59 0.41 17.92
N SER A 123 0.30 1.39 18.78
CA SER A 123 -0.85 2.27 18.62
C SER A 123 -0.83 2.99 17.27
N LEU A 124 0.32 3.53 16.87
CA LEU A 124 0.47 4.20 15.57
C LEU A 124 0.24 3.21 14.41
N GLN A 125 0.72 1.97 14.54
CA GLN A 125 0.46 0.95 13.52
C GLN A 125 -1.03 0.59 13.44
N ASP A 126 -1.71 0.47 14.58
CA ASP A 126 -3.14 0.16 14.64
C ASP A 126 -3.99 1.30 14.02
N ASP A 127 -3.61 2.55 14.24
CA ASP A 127 -4.25 3.73 13.63
C ASP A 127 -4.13 3.72 12.10
N GLU A 128 -2.94 3.38 11.58
CA GLU A 128 -2.67 3.28 10.14
C GLU A 128 -3.46 2.13 9.47
N ILE A 129 -3.56 0.98 10.14
CA ILE A 129 -4.43 -0.13 9.70
C ILE A 129 -5.89 0.32 9.70
N GLY A 130 -6.33 1.03 10.75
CA GLY A 130 -7.69 1.55 10.85
C GLY A 130 -8.03 2.53 9.73
N VAL A 131 -7.09 3.36 9.26
CA VAL A 131 -7.28 4.20 8.06
C VAL A 131 -7.51 3.32 6.83
N ALA A 132 -6.68 2.31 6.62
CA ALA A 132 -6.78 1.42 5.47
C ALA A 132 -8.12 0.65 5.44
N GLU A 133 -8.56 0.10 6.57
CA GLU A 133 -9.84 -0.60 6.70
C GLU A 133 -11.03 0.31 6.39
N ARG A 134 -11.05 1.53 6.95
CA ARG A 134 -12.12 2.50 6.67
C ARG A 134 -12.18 2.86 5.18
N ARG A 135 -11.03 3.12 4.56
CA ARG A 135 -10.95 3.43 3.13
C ARG A 135 -11.34 2.24 2.27
N TYR A 136 -11.02 1.01 2.68
CA TYR A 136 -11.45 -0.20 1.99
C TYR A 136 -12.98 -0.33 2.02
N ALA A 137 -13.60 -0.18 3.20
CA ALA A 137 -15.05 -0.23 3.35
C ALA A 137 -15.76 0.86 2.53
N ALA A 138 -15.25 2.10 2.55
CA ALA A 138 -15.83 3.22 1.81
C ALA A 138 -15.56 3.16 0.30
N GLY A 139 -14.46 2.50 -0.12
CA GLY A 139 -14.04 2.39 -1.51
C GLY A 139 -15.05 1.67 -2.41
N ILE A 140 -15.90 0.80 -1.85
CA ILE A 140 -16.98 0.14 -2.58
C ILE A 140 -17.95 1.19 -3.18
N ALA A 141 -18.32 2.20 -2.39
CA ALA A 141 -19.25 3.24 -2.83
C ALA A 141 -18.62 4.18 -3.87
N THR A 142 -17.31 4.40 -3.80
CA THR A 142 -16.58 5.29 -4.72
C THR A 142 -15.96 4.56 -5.91
N ARG A 143 -16.19 3.24 -6.04
CA ARG A 143 -15.54 2.37 -7.04
C ARG A 143 -14.01 2.52 -7.01
N TRP A 144 -13.47 2.60 -5.80
CA TRP A 144 -12.03 2.58 -5.50
C TRP A 144 -11.20 3.76 -6.01
N GLY A 145 -11.81 4.79 -6.63
CA GLY A 145 -11.11 6.01 -7.02
C GLY A 145 -10.29 5.91 -8.32
N GLU A 146 -9.09 6.47 -8.31
CA GLU A 146 -8.32 6.80 -9.53
C GLU A 146 -7.42 5.66 -10.00
N SER A 147 -7.30 5.48 -11.31
CA SER A 147 -6.33 4.54 -11.89
C SER A 147 -4.89 5.04 -11.74
N MET A 148 -3.95 4.11 -11.52
CA MET A 148 -2.52 4.39 -11.58
C MET A 148 -2.04 4.73 -13.01
N VAL A 149 -2.81 4.39 -14.05
CA VAL A 149 -2.46 4.66 -15.44
C VAL A 149 -2.67 6.14 -15.77
N GLY A 150 -1.68 6.96 -15.44
CA GLY A 150 -1.34 8.16 -16.20
C GLY A 150 -0.38 7.74 -17.31
N ARG A 151 -0.84 7.75 -18.56
CA ARG A 151 0.04 7.86 -19.72
C ARG A 151 0.45 9.31 -19.90
#